data_AF-A0A950KW69-F1
#
_entry.id   AF-A0A950KW69-F1
#
_cell.length_a   1.000
_cell.length_b   1.000
_cell.length_c   1.000
_cell.angle_alpha   90.00
_cell.angle_beta   90.00
_cell.angle_gamma   90.00
#
_symmetry.space_group_name_H-M   'P 1'
#
loop_
_entity.id
_entity.type
_entity.pdbx_description
1 polymer ?
#
loop_
_entity_poly.entity_id
_entity_poly.type
_entity_poly.pdbx_seq_one_letter_code
_entity_poly.pdbx_strand_id
1 'polypeptide(L)'
;MEPSHQTVRLTAGRHRSPRFGACVMELASMLAEEPFSDRPRNASPVIAAFLRTYNDGLDDERRQDLYPLASLIVGSASRRAVERERASRCLEFACSLGTGLPAGRGAIGIASAEASGSWAALAALASGPTAAIHQ
;
A
#
# COMPACT_ATOMS: atom_id res chain seq x y z
N MET A 1 -15.03 -29.07 -14.64
CA MET A 1 -15.05 -28.24 -13.42
C MET A 1 -13.84 -27.35 -13.54
N GLU A 2 -14.05 -26.12 -14.03
CA GLU A 2 -12.98 -25.13 -14.15
C GLU A 2 -12.37 -24.90 -12.75
N PRO A 3 -11.05 -24.75 -12.62
CA PRO A 3 -10.43 -24.53 -11.32
C PRO A 3 -11.08 -23.30 -10.66
N SER A 4 -11.77 -23.50 -9.54
CA SER A 4 -12.49 -22.47 -8.79
C SER A 4 -11.56 -21.52 -8.02
N HIS A 5 -10.26 -21.82 -8.02
CA HIS A 5 -9.24 -21.07 -7.31
C HIS A 5 -8.09 -20.79 -8.26
N GLN A 6 -8.06 -19.57 -8.77
CA GLN A 6 -6.86 -19.02 -9.41
C GLN A 6 -6.04 -18.39 -8.30
N THR A 7 -4.82 -18.88 -8.07
CA THR A 7 -3.86 -18.19 -7.20
C THR A 7 -3.56 -16.85 -7.87
N VAL A 8 -4.17 -15.78 -7.35
CA VAL A 8 -3.95 -14.41 -7.83
C VAL A 8 -2.47 -14.13 -7.65
N ARG A 9 -1.75 -13.76 -8.73
CA ARG A 9 -0.36 -13.29 -8.65
C ARG A 9 -0.34 -11.78 -8.48
N LEU A 10 0.45 -11.25 -7.53
CA LEU A 10 0.58 -9.81 -7.35
C LEU A 10 1.44 -9.20 -8.46
N THR A 11 0.90 -8.19 -9.13
CA THR A 11 1.54 -7.46 -10.24
C THR A 11 1.52 -5.95 -9.98
N ALA A 12 2.46 -5.23 -10.60
CA ALA A 12 2.54 -3.78 -10.50
C ALA A 12 1.42 -3.09 -11.30
N GLY A 13 0.96 -1.96 -10.79
CA GLY A 13 -0.03 -1.11 -11.44
C GLY A 13 -1.49 -1.49 -11.14
N ARG A 14 -2.39 -0.78 -11.81
CA ARG A 14 -3.84 -0.95 -11.69
C ARG A 14 -4.38 -1.84 -12.80
N HIS A 15 -5.27 -2.75 -12.44
CA HIS A 15 -5.88 -3.72 -13.32
C HIS A 15 -7.36 -3.43 -13.53
N ARG A 16 -7.91 -3.90 -14.66
CA ARG A 16 -9.35 -3.74 -14.96
C ARG A 16 -10.22 -4.82 -14.33
N SER A 17 -9.63 -5.95 -13.96
CA SER A 17 -10.31 -7.12 -13.42
C SER A 17 -9.29 -8.16 -12.95
N PRO A 18 -9.63 -9.06 -12.00
CA PRO A 18 -8.71 -10.07 -11.46
C PRO A 18 -8.05 -10.99 -12.50
N ARG A 19 -8.69 -11.22 -13.66
CA ARG A 19 -8.13 -12.04 -14.76
C ARG A 19 -6.83 -11.49 -15.36
N PHE A 20 -6.50 -10.21 -15.12
CA PHE A 20 -5.28 -9.57 -15.60
C PHE A 20 -4.19 -9.47 -14.53
N GLY A 21 -4.38 -10.14 -13.38
CA GLY A 21 -3.58 -9.91 -12.18
C GLY A 21 -4.27 -8.95 -11.21
N ALA A 22 -3.60 -8.69 -10.10
CA ALA A 22 -4.04 -7.74 -9.09
C ALA A 22 -2.84 -7.11 -8.40
N CYS A 23 -2.93 -5.85 -7.98
CA CYS A 23 -2.05 -5.32 -6.94
C CYS A 23 -2.53 -5.76 -5.54
N VAL A 24 -1.71 -5.55 -4.52
CA VAL A 24 -2.09 -5.86 -3.12
C VAL A 24 -3.41 -5.20 -2.69
N MET A 25 -3.68 -3.98 -3.16
CA MET A 25 -4.91 -3.24 -2.79
C MET A 25 -6.15 -3.76 -3.50
N GLU A 26 -5.99 -4.21 -4.75
CA GLU A 26 -7.05 -4.87 -5.50
C GLU A 26 -7.41 -6.22 -4.88
N LEU A 27 -6.40 -7.00 -4.46
CA LEU A 27 -6.63 -8.22 -3.69
C LEU A 27 -7.38 -7.92 -2.38
N ALA A 28 -6.98 -6.88 -1.65
CA ALA A 28 -7.69 -6.46 -0.44
C ALA A 28 -9.17 -6.09 -0.72
N SER A 29 -9.47 -5.43 -1.85
CA SER A 29 -10.85 -5.15 -2.24
C SER A 29 -11.67 -6.42 -2.49
N MET A 30 -11.06 -7.45 -3.10
CA MET A 30 -11.71 -8.74 -3.31
C MET A 30 -12.00 -9.45 -1.98
N LEU A 31 -11.02 -9.44 -1.06
CA LEU A 31 -11.16 -10.06 0.27
C LEU A 31 -12.21 -9.34 1.14
N ALA A 32 -12.39 -8.04 0.91
CA ALA A 32 -13.41 -7.24 1.58
C ALA A 32 -14.81 -7.33 0.91
N GLU A 33 -14.96 -8.16 -0.13
CA GLU A 33 -16.19 -8.26 -0.94
C GLU A 33 -16.63 -6.92 -1.56
N GLU A 34 -15.67 -6.03 -1.83
CA GLU A 34 -15.90 -4.75 -2.49
C GLU A 34 -15.74 -4.86 -4.02
N PRO A 35 -16.25 -3.88 -4.80
CA PRO A 35 -15.89 -3.77 -6.20
C PRO A 35 -14.37 -3.73 -6.40
N PHE A 36 -13.86 -4.50 -7.36
CA PHE A 36 -12.44 -4.61 -7.66
C PHE A 36 -11.81 -3.23 -7.90
N SER A 37 -10.92 -2.82 -7.00
CA SER A 37 -10.35 -1.47 -6.97
C SER A 37 -9.03 -1.43 -6.22
N ASP A 38 -8.09 -0.60 -6.68
CA ASP A 38 -6.85 -0.28 -5.96
C ASP A 38 -7.07 0.75 -4.82
N ARG A 39 -8.32 1.21 -4.65
CA ARG A 39 -8.78 2.16 -3.63
C ARG A 39 -10.02 1.60 -2.91
N PRO A 40 -9.89 0.49 -2.16
CA PRO A 40 -10.99 -0.05 -1.37
C PRO A 40 -11.44 0.93 -0.29
N ARG A 41 -12.74 0.95 0.03
CA ARG A 41 -13.30 1.81 1.08
C ARG A 41 -13.10 1.21 2.47
N ASN A 42 -13.00 -0.11 2.55
CA ASN A 42 -12.83 -0.87 3.78
C ASN A 42 -11.40 -0.78 4.35
N ALA A 43 -10.41 -0.38 3.54
CA ALA A 43 -9.05 -0.13 4.00
C ALA A 43 -8.78 1.35 4.26
N SER A 44 -7.84 1.64 5.17
CA SER A 44 -7.41 3.00 5.44
C SER A 44 -6.77 3.64 4.21
N PRO A 45 -7.17 4.88 3.86
CA PRO A 45 -6.60 5.56 2.69
C PRO A 45 -5.10 5.82 2.82
N VAL A 46 -4.57 5.99 4.04
CA VAL A 46 -3.11 6.17 4.26
C VAL A 46 -2.37 4.89 3.96
N ILE A 47 -2.82 3.77 4.54
CA ILE A 47 -2.21 2.44 4.35
C ILE A 47 -2.37 2.01 2.89
N ALA A 48 -3.51 2.29 2.27
CA ALA A 48 -3.77 1.99 0.87
C ALA A 48 -2.80 2.72 -0.07
N ALA A 49 -2.53 4.00 0.20
CA ALA A 49 -1.56 4.77 -0.57
C ALA A 49 -0.14 4.24 -0.41
N PHE A 50 0.26 3.90 0.83
CA PHE A 50 1.54 3.26 1.08
C PHE A 50 1.68 1.96 0.29
N LEU A 51 0.76 1.02 0.47
CA LEU A 51 0.87 -0.32 -0.10
C LEU A 51 0.76 -0.32 -1.62
N ARG A 52 -0.06 0.55 -2.20
CA ARG A 52 -0.12 0.71 -3.66
C ARG A 52 1.20 1.22 -4.24
N THR A 53 1.77 2.27 -3.65
CA THR A 53 3.08 2.80 -4.09
C THR A 53 4.21 1.79 -3.86
N TYR A 54 4.19 1.08 -2.73
CA TYR A 54 5.20 0.07 -2.40
C TYR A 54 5.12 -1.13 -3.36
N ASN A 55 3.91 -1.65 -3.62
CA ASN A 55 3.64 -2.72 -4.58
C ASN A 55 4.22 -2.43 -5.96
N ASP A 56 4.04 -1.21 -6.44
CA ASP A 56 4.46 -0.80 -7.77
C ASP A 56 5.98 -0.60 -7.88
N GLY A 57 6.65 -0.30 -6.75
CA GLY A 57 8.10 -0.12 -6.70
C GLY A 57 8.90 -1.39 -6.42
N LEU A 58 8.25 -2.47 -5.97
CA LEU A 58 8.92 -3.76 -5.75
C LEU A 58 9.11 -4.54 -7.05
N ASP A 59 10.18 -5.34 -7.08
CA ASP A 59 10.32 -6.38 -8.09
C ASP A 59 9.28 -7.51 -7.92
N ASP A 60 9.23 -8.38 -8.91
CA ASP A 60 8.22 -9.43 -9.02
C ASP A 60 8.25 -10.46 -7.89
N GLU A 61 9.43 -10.74 -7.34
CA GLU A 61 9.63 -11.73 -6.28
C GLU A 61 9.20 -11.16 -4.93
N ARG A 62 9.79 -10.03 -4.53
CA ARG A 62 9.48 -9.37 -3.24
C ARG A 62 8.04 -8.88 -3.16
N ARG A 63 7.39 -8.57 -4.29
CA ARG A 63 5.97 -8.18 -4.29
C ARG A 63 5.07 -9.29 -3.77
N GLN A 64 5.47 -10.56 -3.90
CA GLN A 64 4.65 -11.66 -3.39
C GLN A 64 4.61 -11.70 -1.86
N ASP A 65 5.59 -11.10 -1.17
CA ASP A 65 5.58 -11.00 0.30
C ASP A 65 4.44 -10.12 0.83
N LEU A 66 3.74 -9.38 -0.06
CA LEU A 66 2.61 -8.53 0.29
C LEU A 66 1.28 -9.29 0.44
N TYR A 67 1.18 -10.59 0.09
CA TYR A 67 -0.09 -11.34 0.24
C TYR A 67 -0.71 -11.26 1.64
N PRO A 68 0.05 -11.51 2.73
CA PRO A 68 -0.53 -11.47 4.06
C PRO A 68 -1.10 -10.08 4.38
N LEU A 69 -0.46 -9.02 3.88
CA LEU A 69 -0.88 -7.65 4.11
C LEU A 69 -2.25 -7.36 3.50
N ALA A 70 -2.58 -7.93 2.33
CA ALA A 70 -3.89 -7.74 1.70
C ALA A 70 -5.04 -8.14 2.63
N SER A 71 -4.88 -9.24 3.38
CA SER A 71 -5.87 -9.69 4.37
C SER A 71 -5.87 -8.84 5.63
N LEU A 72 -4.68 -8.46 6.13
CA LEU A 72 -4.52 -7.70 7.39
C LEU A 72 -5.12 -6.30 7.34
N ILE A 73 -5.16 -5.68 6.16
CA ILE A 73 -5.67 -4.31 6.01
C ILE A 73 -7.19 -4.23 5.82
N VAL A 74 -7.87 -5.35 5.62
CA VAL A 74 -9.33 -5.39 5.59
C VAL A 74 -9.85 -4.95 6.96
N GLY A 75 -10.79 -4.01 6.98
CA GLY A 75 -11.38 -3.42 8.18
C GLY A 75 -10.56 -2.26 8.75
N SER A 76 -9.45 -1.89 8.10
CA SER A 76 -8.54 -0.89 8.66
C SER A 76 -9.02 0.55 8.51
N ALA A 77 -10.01 0.83 7.64
CA ALA A 77 -10.57 2.17 7.49
C ALA A 77 -11.14 2.69 8.82
N SER A 78 -10.81 3.94 9.18
CA SER A 78 -11.24 4.52 10.44
C SER A 78 -11.66 5.99 10.30
N ARG A 79 -12.07 6.57 11.43
CA ARG A 79 -12.45 7.98 11.53
C ARG A 79 -11.26 8.88 11.20
N ARG A 80 -11.55 10.09 10.69
CA ARG A 80 -10.54 11.10 10.27
C ARG A 80 -9.42 11.34 11.28
N ALA A 81 -9.70 11.29 12.58
CA ALA A 81 -8.68 11.46 13.62
C ALA A 81 -7.63 10.35 13.61
N VAL A 82 -8.04 9.10 13.40
CA VAL A 82 -7.13 7.94 13.31
C VAL A 82 -6.35 7.98 12.00
N GLU A 83 -6.98 8.39 10.89
CA GLU A 83 -6.29 8.54 9.61
C GLU A 83 -5.23 9.65 9.65
N ARG A 84 -5.48 10.75 10.36
CA ARG A 84 -4.45 11.79 10.59
C ARG A 84 -3.27 11.27 11.39
N GLU A 85 -3.53 10.50 12.45
CA GLU A 85 -2.47 9.88 13.24
C GLU A 85 -1.62 8.91 12.39
N ARG A 86 -2.26 8.09 11.54
CA ARG A 86 -1.55 7.21 10.60
C ARG A 86 -0.72 8.00 9.60
N ALA A 87 -1.25 9.10 9.07
CA ALA A 87 -0.51 9.98 8.18
C ALA A 87 0.74 10.55 8.86
N SER A 88 0.63 11.07 10.08
CA SER A 88 1.78 11.54 10.88
C SER A 88 2.84 10.44 11.06
N ARG A 89 2.42 9.23 11.43
CA ARG A 89 3.35 8.09 11.59
C ARG A 89 4.06 7.70 10.30
N CYS A 90 3.37 7.75 9.16
CA CYS A 90 4.01 7.51 7.85
C CYS A 90 5.10 8.56 7.58
N LEU A 91 4.87 9.82 7.93
CA LEU A 91 5.86 10.88 7.75
C LEU A 91 7.04 10.73 8.69
N GLU A 92 6.80 10.44 9.96
CA GLU A 92 7.86 10.15 10.93
C GLU A 92 8.70 8.95 10.48
N PHE A 93 8.05 7.90 9.98
CA PHE A 93 8.74 6.74 9.40
C PHE A 93 9.61 7.13 8.21
N ALA A 94 9.11 7.93 7.27
CA ALA A 94 9.90 8.43 6.15
C ALA A 94 11.13 9.23 6.65
N CYS A 95 10.97 10.09 7.65
CA CYS A 95 12.07 10.83 8.26
C CYS A 95 13.12 9.92 8.90
N SER A 96 12.67 8.85 9.58
CA SER A 96 13.57 7.88 10.21
C SER A 96 14.46 7.15 9.20
N LEU A 97 14.01 7.01 7.95
CA LEU A 97 14.77 6.44 6.84
C LEU A 97 15.70 7.44 6.14
N GLY A 98 15.84 8.66 6.68
CA GLY A 98 16.72 9.69 6.14
C GLY A 98 16.11 10.53 5.01
N THR A 99 14.83 10.32 4.66
CA THR A 99 14.14 11.27 3.75
C THR A 99 13.71 12.52 4.51
N GLY A 100 14.24 13.68 4.11
CA GLY A 100 13.78 14.96 4.66
C GLY A 100 12.31 15.21 4.34
N LEU A 101 11.59 15.87 5.25
CA LEU A 101 10.26 16.39 4.92
C LEU A 101 10.42 17.50 3.87
N PRO A 102 9.54 17.57 2.86
CA PRO A 102 9.54 18.70 1.97
C PRO A 102 9.21 19.98 2.75
N ALA A 103 10.00 21.02 2.52
CA ALA A 103 9.84 22.31 3.17
C ALA A 103 8.76 23.18 2.49
N GLY A 104 8.29 24.20 3.21
CA GLY A 104 7.42 25.25 2.66
C GLY A 104 6.06 24.73 2.19
N ARG A 105 5.64 25.15 0.98
CA ARG A 105 4.32 24.77 0.41
C ARG A 105 4.19 23.25 0.17
N GLY A 106 5.31 22.52 0.05
CA GLY A 106 5.32 21.06 -0.07
C GLY A 106 4.84 20.34 1.19
N ALA A 107 5.11 20.90 2.38
CA ALA A 107 4.63 20.36 3.65
C ALA A 107 3.10 20.39 3.77
N ILE A 108 2.46 21.40 3.17
CA ILE A 108 1.00 21.59 3.20
C ILE A 108 0.29 20.51 2.35
N GLY A 109 0.89 20.11 1.23
CA GLY A 109 0.33 19.07 0.34
C GLY A 109 0.43 17.65 0.90
N ILE A 110 1.39 17.41 1.80
CA ILE A 110 1.59 16.11 2.43
C ILE A 110 0.52 15.78 3.48
N ALA A 111 -0.24 16.75 3.98
CA ALA A 111 -1.29 16.53 4.97
C ALA A 111 -2.45 15.62 4.50
N SER A 112 -2.49 15.25 3.21
CA SER A 112 -3.44 14.26 2.71
C SER A 112 -2.99 12.83 3.00
N ALA A 113 -3.97 11.93 3.18
CA ALA A 113 -3.71 10.51 3.39
C ALA A 113 -2.90 9.88 2.23
N GLU A 114 -3.24 10.25 0.99
CA GLU A 114 -2.56 9.77 -0.22
C GLU A 114 -1.08 10.18 -0.22
N ALA A 115 -0.81 11.47 -0.03
CA ALA A 115 0.56 11.98 -0.09
C ALA A 115 1.44 11.43 1.03
N SER A 116 0.93 11.36 2.26
CA SER A 116 1.67 10.82 3.40
C SER A 116 2.02 9.33 3.22
N GLY A 117 1.06 8.51 2.79
CA GLY A 117 1.29 7.09 2.55
C GLY A 117 2.28 6.83 1.41
N SER A 118 2.09 7.50 0.27
CA SER A 118 2.98 7.34 -0.88
C SER A 118 4.40 7.82 -0.62
N TRP A 119 4.58 8.93 0.11
CA TRP A 119 5.92 9.42 0.47
C TRP A 119 6.68 8.42 1.34
N ALA A 120 6.01 7.86 2.34
CA ALA A 120 6.58 6.83 3.21
C ALA A 120 6.97 5.56 2.45
N ALA A 121 6.16 5.15 1.47
CA ALA A 121 6.49 4.00 0.62
C ALA A 121 7.72 4.27 -0.26
N LEU A 122 7.83 5.47 -0.84
CA LEU A 122 9.01 5.86 -1.62
C LEU A 122 10.28 5.88 -0.77
N ALA A 123 10.20 6.38 0.47
CA ALA A 123 11.31 6.34 1.42
C ALA A 123 11.75 4.90 1.71
N ALA A 124 10.79 3.99 1.96
CA ALA A 124 11.07 2.57 2.18
C ALA A 124 11.70 1.87 0.96
N LEU A 125 11.25 2.20 -0.25
CA LEU A 125 11.85 1.68 -1.49
C LEU A 125 13.29 2.17 -1.66
N ALA A 126 13.55 3.45 -1.35
CA ALA A 126 14.87 4.06 -1.48
C ALA A 126 15.89 3.52 -0.46
N SER A 127 15.46 3.10 0.73
CA SER A 127 16.35 2.49 1.73
C SER A 127 16.88 1.11 1.32
N GLY A 128 16.30 0.49 0.29
CA GLY A 128 16.69 -0.84 -0.19
C GLY A 128 16.19 -1.99 0.71
N PRO A 129 16.33 -3.25 0.24
CA PRO A 129 15.98 -4.42 1.03
C PRO A 129 16.90 -4.55 2.24
N THR A 130 16.32 -4.76 3.43
CA THR A 130 17.08 -5.16 4.61
C THR A 130 17.46 -6.63 4.45
N ALA A 131 18.70 -7.01 4.78
CA ALA A 131 19.26 -8.34 4.51
C ALA A 131 18.59 -9.53 5.27
N ALA A 132 17.42 -9.34 5.89
CA ALA A 132 16.93 -10.19 6.95
C ALA A 132 15.66 -11.02 6.64
N ILE A 133 15.04 -10.95 5.46
CA ILE A 133 13.68 -11.54 5.25
C ILE A 133 13.60 -12.52 4.06
N HIS A 134 14.68 -13.26 3.77
CA HIS A 134 14.57 -14.47 2.94
C HIS A 134 15.33 -15.62 3.63
N GLN A 135 14.64 -16.30 4.56
CA GLN A 135 15.00 -17.63 5.04
C GLN A 135 13.85 -18.59 4.73
#